data_AF-A0A2E1AA18-F1
#
_entry.id   AF-A0A2E1AA18-F1
#
_cell.length_a   1.000
_cell.length_b   1.000
_cell.length_c   1.000
_cell.angle_alpha   90.00
_cell.angle_beta   90.00
_cell.angle_gamma   90.00
#
_symmetry.space_group_name_H-M   'P 1'
#
loop_
_entity.id
_entity.type
_entity.pdbx_description
1 polymer ?
#
loop_
_entity_poly.entity_id
_entity_poly.type
_entity_poly.pdbx_seq_one_letter_code
_entity_poly.pdbx_strand_id
1 'polypeptide(L)'
;MRVRFGFALYTAVVVVFGILTLAGLLVGDGSAFGEVGVLLAPLSDISSRFIQLVVVVIALTLVIGIFNLLSVHVVRLVRGPGTGARLNSLVLLVSFLLALVAYQASTEYNLLLENVQVQIELALAALICFALVYGAFRLLRNRVTWGGLVFLVGMLIILIGALPLSQLEPLQQVTDWLTRVPLSAGARGILLGIALATLVTGVRVIIGQDRTYGNQSSVE
;
A
#
# COMPACT_ATOMS: atom_id res chain seq x y z
N MET A 1 -0.21 35.08 -10.91
CA MET A 1 0.13 33.67 -10.60
C MET A 1 1.45 33.33 -11.30
N ARG A 2 2.60 33.57 -10.67
CA ARG A 2 3.91 33.28 -11.29
C ARG A 2 4.29 31.84 -10.98
N VAL A 3 4.04 30.94 -11.93
CA VAL A 3 4.47 29.55 -11.83
C VAL A 3 6.00 29.57 -11.75
N ARG A 4 6.55 29.18 -10.59
CA ARG A 4 7.99 29.07 -10.40
C ARG A 4 8.45 27.87 -11.23
N PHE A 5 8.96 28.12 -12.44
CA PHE A 5 9.36 27.13 -13.45
C PHE A 5 10.16 25.93 -12.88
N GLY A 6 10.96 26.15 -11.83
CA GLY A 6 11.69 25.08 -11.14
C GLY A 6 10.80 23.95 -10.63
N PHE A 7 9.63 24.25 -10.06
CA PHE A 7 8.74 23.21 -9.52
C PHE A 7 8.09 22.36 -10.61
N ALA A 8 7.71 22.99 -11.73
CA ALA A 8 7.13 22.28 -12.87
C ALA A 8 8.11 21.26 -13.47
N LEU A 9 9.41 21.58 -13.49
CA LEU A 9 10.45 20.68 -13.97
C LEU A 9 10.58 19.43 -13.07
N TYR A 10 10.62 19.61 -11.74
CA TYR A 10 10.69 18.47 -10.81
C TYR A 10 9.47 17.57 -10.91
N THR A 11 8.27 18.15 -11.00
CA THR A 11 7.04 17.40 -11.18
C THR A 11 7.06 16.61 -12.49
N ALA A 12 7.47 17.24 -13.60
CA ALA A 12 7.57 16.57 -14.88
C ALA A 12 8.55 15.39 -14.84
N VAL A 13 9.72 15.56 -14.21
CA VAL A 13 10.71 14.49 -14.04
C VAL A 13 10.11 13.32 -13.26
N VAL A 14 9.47 13.57 -12.11
CA VAL A 14 8.86 12.52 -11.29
C VAL A 14 7.78 11.75 -12.05
N VAL A 15 6.92 12.46 -12.79
CA VAL A 15 5.86 11.84 -13.59
C VAL A 15 6.45 10.95 -14.69
N VAL A 16 7.49 11.43 -15.39
CA VAL A 16 8.18 10.67 -16.44
C VAL A 16 8.81 9.39 -15.87
N PHE A 17 9.52 9.48 -14.74
CA PHE A 17 10.09 8.30 -14.09
C PHE A 17 9.01 7.33 -13.60
N GLY A 18 7.90 7.81 -13.06
CA GLY A 18 6.77 6.97 -12.65
C GLY A 18 6.15 6.22 -13.82
N ILE A 19 5.89 6.91 -14.94
CA ILE A 19 5.35 6.31 -16.17
C ILE A 19 6.34 5.31 -16.77
N LEU A 20 7.63 5.64 -16.85
CA LEU A 20 8.68 4.73 -17.32
C LEU A 20 8.73 3.46 -16.49
N THR A 21 8.70 3.59 -15.16
CA THR A 21 8.74 2.45 -14.25
C THR A 21 7.55 1.52 -14.48
N LEU A 22 6.35 2.09 -14.57
CA LEU A 22 5.10 1.37 -14.80
C LEU A 22 5.10 0.69 -16.18
N ALA A 23 5.55 1.39 -17.22
CA ALA A 23 5.67 0.83 -18.57
C ALA A 23 6.63 -0.36 -18.61
N GLY A 24 7.82 -0.26 -18.00
CA GLY A 24 8.76 -1.39 -17.96
C GLY A 24 8.28 -2.56 -17.10
N LEU A 25 7.53 -2.30 -16.01
CA LEU A 25 6.88 -3.36 -15.22
C LEU A 25 5.76 -4.06 -16.01
N LEU A 26 5.02 -3.33 -16.84
CA LEU A 26 3.96 -3.90 -17.68
C LEU A 26 4.53 -4.77 -18.80
N VAL A 27 5.65 -4.34 -19.41
CA VAL A 27 6.35 -5.07 -20.48
C VAL A 27 7.00 -6.35 -19.93
N GLY A 28 7.58 -6.29 -18.73
CA GLY A 28 8.18 -7.45 -18.07
C GLY A 28 9.30 -8.08 -18.89
N ASP A 29 9.17 -9.38 -19.16
CA ASP A 29 10.08 -10.16 -20.02
C ASP A 29 9.75 -10.05 -21.52
N GLY A 30 8.78 -9.21 -21.89
CA GLY A 30 8.33 -9.01 -23.27
C GLY A 30 7.40 -10.12 -23.78
N SER A 31 7.18 -11.19 -23.01
CA SER A 31 6.34 -12.34 -23.43
C SER A 31 4.88 -11.96 -23.70
N ALA A 32 4.39 -10.95 -22.97
CA ALA A 32 3.01 -10.47 -23.07
C ALA A 32 2.69 -9.72 -24.38
N PHE A 33 3.70 -9.23 -25.10
CA PHE A 33 3.54 -8.36 -26.27
C PHE A 33 4.18 -8.91 -27.55
N GLY A 34 4.57 -10.19 -27.58
CA GLY A 34 5.16 -10.84 -28.75
C GLY A 34 6.42 -10.13 -29.25
N GLU A 35 6.57 -9.98 -30.57
CA GLU A 35 7.75 -9.35 -31.19
C GLU A 35 7.97 -7.89 -30.74
N VAL A 36 6.89 -7.16 -30.46
CA VAL A 36 6.96 -5.78 -29.94
C VAL A 36 7.50 -5.77 -28.51
N GLY A 37 7.21 -6.79 -27.72
CA GLY A 37 7.72 -6.93 -26.36
C GLY A 37 9.25 -7.07 -26.30
N VAL A 38 9.85 -7.76 -27.28
CA VAL A 38 11.31 -7.91 -27.37
C VAL A 38 12.00 -6.57 -27.63
N LEU A 39 11.40 -5.70 -28.46
CA LEU A 39 11.92 -4.36 -28.71
C LEU A 39 11.82 -3.44 -27.48
N LEU A 40 10.84 -3.70 -26.60
CA LEU A 40 10.58 -2.93 -25.39
C LEU A 40 11.26 -3.53 -24.13
N ALA A 41 11.86 -4.71 -24.23
CA ALA A 41 12.55 -5.38 -23.13
C ALA A 41 13.59 -4.49 -22.40
N PRO A 42 14.35 -3.58 -23.07
CA PRO A 42 15.26 -2.67 -22.35
C PRO A 42 14.56 -1.75 -21.34
N LEU A 43 13.25 -1.51 -21.46
CA LEU A 43 12.49 -0.71 -20.49
C LEU A 43 12.36 -1.42 -19.14
N SER A 44 12.26 -2.75 -19.12
CA SER A 44 12.13 -3.49 -17.85
C SER A 44 13.44 -3.48 -17.05
N ASP A 45 14.59 -3.49 -17.74
CA ASP A 45 15.90 -3.30 -17.13
C ASP A 45 16.07 -1.90 -16.51
N ILE A 46 15.55 -0.86 -17.17
CA ILE A 46 15.55 0.50 -16.61
C ILE A 46 14.64 0.56 -15.38
N SER A 47 13.44 -0.01 -15.46
CA SER A 47 12.50 -0.08 -14.34
C SER A 47 13.08 -0.84 -13.15
N SER A 48 13.76 -1.97 -13.36
CA SER A 48 14.33 -2.78 -12.28
C SER A 48 15.43 -2.04 -11.52
N ARG A 49 16.31 -1.32 -12.23
CA ARG A 49 17.33 -0.45 -11.62
C ARG A 49 16.70 0.71 -10.84
N PHE A 50 15.63 1.31 -11.37
CA PHE A 50 14.93 2.37 -10.68
C PHE A 50 14.23 1.85 -9.42
N ILE A 51 13.59 0.69 -9.49
CA ILE A 51 13.00 0.01 -8.31
C ILE A 51 14.08 -0.28 -7.28
N GLN A 52 15.28 -0.71 -7.68
CA GLN A 52 16.38 -0.91 -6.75
C GLN A 52 16.77 0.39 -6.02
N LEU A 53 16.82 1.53 -6.72
CA LEU A 53 17.04 2.84 -6.09
C LEU A 53 15.90 3.19 -5.11
N VAL A 54 14.65 2.95 -5.50
CA VAL A 54 13.49 3.17 -4.63
C VAL A 54 13.58 2.31 -3.37
N VAL A 55 13.97 1.03 -3.49
CA VAL A 55 14.17 0.14 -2.34
C VAL A 55 15.25 0.66 -1.40
N VAL A 56 16.37 1.17 -1.94
CA VAL A 56 17.41 1.81 -1.11
C VAL A 56 16.87 3.05 -0.39
N VAL A 57 16.11 3.90 -1.08
CA VAL A 57 15.48 5.08 -0.47
C VAL A 57 14.47 4.70 0.62
N ILE A 58 13.66 3.66 0.39
CA ILE A 58 12.71 3.12 1.39
C ILE A 58 13.47 2.62 2.61
N ALA A 59 14.55 1.85 2.43
CA ALA A 59 15.36 1.36 3.53
C ALA A 59 15.94 2.51 4.37
N LEU A 60 16.51 3.54 3.74
CA LEU A 60 17.02 4.72 4.44
C LEU A 60 15.91 5.50 5.15
N THR A 61 14.75 5.66 4.51
CA THR A 61 13.60 6.36 5.08
C THR A 61 13.05 5.61 6.30
N LEU A 62 13.02 4.28 6.26
CA LEU A 62 12.62 3.45 7.37
C LEU A 62 13.57 3.63 8.55
N VAL A 63 14.88 3.63 8.31
CA VAL A 63 15.90 3.90 9.35
C VAL A 63 15.67 5.28 9.97
N ILE A 64 15.50 6.33 9.16
CA ILE A 64 15.19 7.68 9.64
C ILE A 64 13.90 7.70 10.46
N GLY A 65 12.87 7.00 10.01
CA GLY A 65 11.58 6.88 10.70
C GLY A 65 11.71 6.21 12.07
N ILE A 66 12.47 5.12 12.17
CA ILE A 66 12.77 4.44 13.44
C ILE A 66 13.51 5.40 14.37
N PHE A 67 14.59 6.04 13.89
CA PHE A 67 15.34 6.99 14.71
C PHE A 67 14.49 8.16 15.20
N ASN A 68 13.64 8.71 14.34
CA ASN A 68 12.72 9.79 14.71
C ASN A 68 11.74 9.32 15.79
N LEU A 69 11.12 8.15 15.61
CA LEU A 69 10.15 7.61 16.56
C LEU A 69 10.81 7.31 17.90
N LEU A 70 12.00 6.69 17.92
CA LEU A 70 12.76 6.43 19.15
C LEU A 70 13.16 7.74 19.83
N SER A 71 13.69 8.72 19.09
CA SER A 71 14.09 10.02 19.62
C SER A 71 12.94 10.74 20.31
N VAL A 72 11.76 10.79 19.67
CA VAL A 72 10.56 11.39 20.25
C VAL A 72 10.15 10.71 21.55
N HIS A 73 10.17 9.38 21.62
CA HIS A 73 9.78 8.64 22.83
C HIS A 73 10.81 8.72 23.94
N VAL A 74 12.11 8.76 23.62
CA VAL A 74 13.18 9.01 24.61
C VAL A 74 13.02 10.41 25.21
N VAL A 75 12.84 11.43 24.37
CA VAL A 75 12.62 12.80 24.85
C VAL A 75 11.34 12.90 25.68
N ARG A 76 10.25 12.24 25.26
CA ARG A 76 8.99 12.20 26.02
C ARG A 76 9.12 11.43 27.34
N LEU A 77 9.98 10.42 27.41
CA LEU A 77 10.24 9.71 28.66
C LEU A 77 10.97 10.60 29.67
N VAL A 78 11.97 11.37 29.23
CA VAL A 78 12.79 12.23 30.11
C VAL A 78 12.08 13.54 30.46
N ARG A 79 11.45 14.19 29.48
CA ARG A 79 10.91 15.56 29.60
C ARG A 79 9.39 15.65 29.43
N GLY A 80 8.70 14.52 29.25
CA GLY A 80 7.27 14.52 28.94
C GLY A 80 6.39 14.95 30.11
N PRO A 81 5.29 15.67 29.83
CA PRO A 81 4.31 16.07 30.83
C PRO A 81 3.44 14.88 31.24
N GLY A 82 3.48 14.55 32.54
CA GLY A 82 2.60 13.54 33.15
C GLY A 82 3.11 12.10 33.10
N THR A 83 2.71 11.33 34.10
CA THR A 83 3.13 9.92 34.28
C THR A 83 2.61 9.02 33.15
N GLY A 84 1.39 9.25 32.64
CA GLY A 84 0.80 8.42 31.58
C GLY A 84 1.57 8.47 30.25
N ALA A 85 2.03 9.66 29.84
CA ALA A 85 2.83 9.83 28.62
C ALA A 85 4.21 9.15 28.73
N ARG A 86 4.80 9.15 29.93
CA ARG A 86 6.08 8.49 30.22
C ARG A 86 5.93 6.97 30.20
N LEU A 87 4.87 6.44 30.83
CA LEU A 87 4.57 5.00 30.82
C LEU A 87 4.37 4.47 29.40
N ASN A 88 3.56 5.15 28.57
CA ASN A 88 3.36 4.74 27.18
C ASN A 88 4.67 4.73 26.39
N SER A 89 5.51 5.76 26.58
CA SER A 89 6.82 5.84 25.92
C SER A 89 7.77 4.74 26.38
N LEU A 90 7.76 4.42 27.68
CA LEU A 90 8.56 3.34 28.25
C LEU A 90 8.12 1.98 27.70
N VAL A 91 6.81 1.71 27.65
CA VAL A 91 6.27 0.47 27.07
C VAL A 91 6.72 0.33 25.63
N LEU A 92 6.60 1.39 24.81
CA LEU A 92 7.06 1.35 23.42
C LEU A 92 8.55 1.01 23.31
N LEU A 93 9.41 1.74 24.04
CA LEU A 93 10.85 1.54 23.98
C LEU A 93 11.25 0.12 24.44
N VAL A 94 10.64 -0.38 25.51
CA VAL A 94 10.87 -1.74 26.00
C VAL A 94 10.37 -2.78 24.99
N SER A 95 9.19 -2.61 24.41
CA SER A 95 8.66 -3.49 23.37
C SER A 95 9.56 -3.52 22.14
N PHE A 96 10.11 -2.37 21.72
CA PHE A 96 11.07 -2.30 20.62
C PHE A 96 12.35 -3.09 20.92
N LEU A 97 12.91 -2.93 22.12
CA LEU A 97 14.09 -3.68 22.55
C LEU A 97 13.82 -5.19 22.63
N LEU A 98 12.68 -5.59 23.19
CA LEU A 98 12.27 -6.99 23.25
C LEU A 98 12.10 -7.59 21.84
N ALA A 99 11.50 -6.84 20.91
CA ALA A 99 11.37 -7.26 19.52
C ALA A 99 12.73 -7.45 18.84
N LEU A 100 13.69 -6.55 19.11
CA LEU A 100 15.05 -6.65 18.57
C LEU A 100 15.81 -7.87 19.13
N VAL A 101 15.69 -8.12 20.44
CA VAL A 101 16.29 -9.29 21.09
C VAL A 101 15.65 -10.58 20.56
N ALA A 102 14.32 -10.61 20.41
CA ALA A 102 13.62 -11.76 19.84
C ALA A 102 14.04 -12.01 18.39
N TYR A 103 14.22 -10.95 17.59
CA TYR A 103 14.73 -11.05 16.22
C TYR A 103 16.14 -11.65 16.17
N GLN A 104 17.06 -11.15 16.99
CA GLN A 104 18.43 -11.66 17.05
C GLN A 104 18.53 -13.10 17.57
N ALA A 105 17.63 -13.49 18.48
CA ALA A 105 17.59 -14.84 19.06
C ALA A 105 16.91 -15.86 18.13
N SER A 106 16.15 -15.42 17.13
CA SER A 106 15.50 -16.32 16.18
C SER A 106 16.51 -16.88 15.18
N THR A 107 16.60 -18.21 15.09
CA THR A 107 17.40 -18.90 14.05
C THR A 107 16.80 -18.71 12.66
N GLU A 108 15.48 -18.46 12.60
CA GLU A 108 14.74 -18.17 11.39
C GLU A 108 14.31 -16.70 11.39
N TYR A 109 15.22 -15.82 10.98
CA TYR A 109 15.03 -14.37 10.93
C TYR A 109 13.76 -13.92 10.16
N ASN A 110 13.26 -14.75 9.24
CA ASN A 110 12.07 -14.47 8.46
C ASN A 110 10.78 -14.64 9.25
N LEU A 111 10.72 -15.53 10.25
CA LEU A 111 9.46 -15.87 10.93
C LEU A 111 8.83 -14.67 11.62
N LEU A 112 9.62 -13.82 12.30
CA LEU A 112 9.04 -12.70 13.05
C LEU A 112 8.47 -11.62 12.13
N LEU A 113 9.16 -11.30 11.03
CA LEU A 113 8.70 -10.32 10.06
C LEU A 113 7.54 -10.87 9.23
N GLU A 114 7.61 -12.13 8.81
CA GLU A 114 6.55 -12.82 8.07
C GLU A 114 5.27 -12.91 8.91
N ASN A 115 5.38 -13.28 10.18
CA ASN A 115 4.22 -13.31 11.07
C ASN A 115 3.59 -11.92 11.22
N VAL A 116 4.38 -10.85 11.40
CA VAL A 116 3.82 -9.49 11.47
C VAL A 116 3.14 -9.11 10.15
N GLN A 117 3.75 -9.42 9.02
CA GLN A 117 3.19 -9.17 7.69
C GLN A 117 1.87 -9.91 7.50
N VAL A 118 1.82 -11.21 7.78
CA VAL A 118 0.61 -12.04 7.67
C VAL A 118 -0.51 -11.50 8.55
N GLN A 119 -0.20 -11.03 9.76
CA GLN A 119 -1.23 -10.46 10.64
C GLN A 119 -1.78 -9.13 10.10
N ILE A 120 -0.93 -8.29 9.49
CA ILE A 120 -1.39 -7.06 8.82
C ILE A 120 -2.26 -7.41 7.61
N GLU A 121 -1.84 -8.40 6.81
CA GLU A 121 -2.61 -8.90 5.66
C GLU A 121 -4.00 -9.40 6.07
N LEU A 122 -4.07 -10.19 7.15
CA LEU A 122 -5.33 -10.70 7.70
C LEU A 122 -6.21 -9.58 8.26
N ALA A 123 -5.64 -8.58 8.95
CA ALA A 123 -6.39 -7.43 9.44
C ALA A 123 -6.99 -6.61 8.29
N LEU A 124 -6.23 -6.38 7.22
CA LEU A 124 -6.70 -5.70 6.02
C LEU A 124 -7.77 -6.52 5.29
N ALA A 125 -7.58 -7.84 5.17
CA ALA A 125 -8.58 -8.75 4.59
C ALA A 125 -9.89 -8.73 5.40
N ALA A 126 -9.81 -8.74 6.72
CA ALA A 126 -10.96 -8.62 7.61
C ALA A 126 -11.69 -7.28 7.42
N LEU A 127 -10.95 -6.18 7.29
CA LEU A 127 -11.52 -4.86 7.04
C LEU A 127 -12.21 -4.77 5.67
N ILE A 128 -11.62 -5.37 4.64
CA ILE A 128 -12.23 -5.48 3.30
C ILE A 128 -13.50 -6.33 3.36
N CYS A 129 -13.47 -7.49 4.04
CA CYS A 129 -14.63 -8.34 4.23
C CYS A 129 -15.77 -7.59 4.93
N PHE A 130 -15.46 -6.89 6.03
CA PHE A 130 -16.43 -6.06 6.72
C PHE A 130 -17.01 -4.95 5.83
N ALA A 131 -16.16 -4.27 5.06
CA ALA A 131 -16.59 -3.23 4.12
C ALA A 131 -17.49 -3.79 3.01
N LEU A 132 -17.20 -4.99 2.50
CA LEU A 132 -18.04 -5.68 1.51
C LEU A 132 -19.42 -6.03 2.08
N VAL A 133 -19.46 -6.62 3.28
CA VAL A 133 -20.71 -6.95 3.98
C VAL A 133 -21.53 -5.69 4.27
N TYR A 134 -20.88 -4.64 4.78
CA TYR A 134 -21.53 -3.35 5.03
C TYR A 134 -22.03 -2.70 3.74
N GLY A 135 -21.26 -2.79 2.66
CA GLY A 135 -21.66 -2.33 1.33
C GLY A 135 -22.89 -3.06 0.80
N ALA A 136 -22.91 -4.40 0.92
CA ALA A 136 -24.06 -5.22 0.55
C ALA A 136 -25.30 -4.81 1.36
N PHE A 137 -25.17 -4.69 2.68
CA PHE A 137 -26.27 -4.24 3.56
C PHE A 137 -26.79 -2.86 3.16
N ARG A 138 -25.89 -1.90 2.92
CA ARG A 138 -26.25 -0.53 2.51
C ARG A 138 -27.00 -0.52 1.18
N LEU A 139 -26.58 -1.33 0.21
CA LEU A 139 -27.23 -1.44 -1.10
C LEU A 139 -28.62 -2.07 -1.00
N LEU A 140 -28.80 -3.09 -0.16
CA LEU A 140 -30.09 -3.76 0.03
C LEU A 140 -31.08 -2.92 0.85
N ARG A 141 -30.60 -2.11 1.80
CA ARG A 141 -31.44 -1.30 2.70
C ARG A 141 -32.20 -0.18 1.99
N ASN A 142 -31.64 0.45 0.96
CA ASN A 142 -32.29 1.60 0.30
C ASN A 142 -33.36 1.15 -0.71
N ARG A 143 -32.97 0.32 -1.69
CA ARG A 143 -33.84 -0.37 -2.67
C ARG A 143 -33.00 -1.48 -3.31
N VAL A 144 -33.56 -2.68 -3.47
CA VAL A 144 -32.89 -3.74 -4.26
C VAL A 144 -32.86 -3.29 -5.72
N THR A 145 -31.69 -2.85 -6.16
CA THR A 145 -31.41 -2.54 -7.57
C THR A 145 -30.78 -3.75 -8.23
N TRP A 146 -30.89 -3.85 -9.56
CA TRP A 146 -30.19 -4.87 -10.34
C TRP A 146 -28.69 -4.91 -10.02
N GLY A 147 -28.05 -3.75 -9.87
CA GLY A 147 -26.63 -3.67 -9.49
C GLY A 147 -26.36 -4.20 -8.07
N GLY A 148 -27.22 -3.90 -7.10
CA GLY A 148 -27.10 -4.44 -5.74
C GLY A 148 -27.27 -5.96 -5.69
N LEU A 149 -28.17 -6.52 -6.51
CA LEU A 149 -28.38 -7.96 -6.60
C LEU A 149 -27.16 -8.66 -7.23
N VAL A 150 -26.64 -8.14 -8.34
CA VAL A 150 -25.43 -8.67 -8.99
C VAL A 150 -24.22 -8.62 -8.05
N PHE A 151 -24.05 -7.52 -7.31
CA PHE A 151 -23.00 -7.38 -6.30
C PHE A 151 -23.14 -8.44 -5.20
N LEU A 152 -24.33 -8.60 -4.63
CA LEU A 152 -24.58 -9.57 -3.56
C LEU A 152 -24.30 -11.01 -4.01
N VAL A 153 -24.80 -11.39 -5.19
CA VAL A 153 -24.60 -12.73 -5.75
C VAL A 153 -23.11 -12.96 -6.04
N GLY A 154 -22.43 -12.00 -6.68
CA GLY A 154 -21.01 -12.10 -6.96
C GLY A 154 -20.17 -12.21 -5.68
N MET A 155 -20.48 -11.39 -4.66
CA MET A 155 -19.83 -11.46 -3.35
C MET A 155 -20.03 -12.84 -2.71
N LEU A 156 -21.24 -13.39 -2.73
CA LEU A 156 -21.52 -14.69 -2.14
C LEU A 156 -20.76 -15.82 -2.86
N ILE A 157 -20.72 -15.78 -4.20
CA ILE A 157 -19.97 -16.74 -5.01
C ILE A 157 -18.48 -16.71 -4.65
N ILE A 158 -17.87 -15.53 -4.55
CA ILE A 158 -16.45 -15.39 -4.19
C ILE A 158 -16.19 -15.88 -2.77
N LEU A 159 -17.06 -15.53 -1.83
CA LEU A 159 -16.87 -15.87 -0.41
C LEU A 159 -17.01 -17.39 -0.18
N ILE A 160 -17.97 -18.04 -0.86
CA ILE A 160 -18.11 -19.51 -0.81
C ILE A 160 -16.98 -20.18 -1.59
N GLY A 161 -16.60 -19.64 -2.74
CA GLY A 161 -15.52 -20.17 -3.59
C GLY A 161 -14.14 -20.09 -2.94
N ALA A 162 -13.95 -19.24 -1.92
CA ALA A 162 -12.73 -19.20 -1.13
C ALA A 162 -12.58 -20.41 -0.17
N LEU A 163 -13.65 -21.17 0.08
CA LEU A 163 -13.55 -22.40 0.88
C LEU A 163 -13.03 -23.54 0.00
N PRO A 164 -12.07 -24.36 0.47
CA PRO A 164 -11.55 -25.50 -0.27
C PRO A 164 -12.56 -26.67 -0.29
N LEU A 165 -13.67 -26.48 -1.01
CA LEU A 165 -14.75 -27.47 -1.17
C LEU A 165 -14.49 -28.31 -2.42
N SER A 166 -13.79 -29.43 -2.25
CA SER A 166 -13.41 -30.36 -3.32
C SER A 166 -14.60 -31.02 -4.06
N GLN A 167 -15.82 -30.90 -3.55
CA GLN A 167 -17.01 -31.56 -4.10
C GLN A 167 -17.85 -30.67 -5.02
N LEU A 168 -17.49 -29.39 -5.19
CA LEU A 168 -18.25 -28.40 -5.95
C LEU A 168 -17.47 -27.85 -7.16
N GLU A 169 -17.05 -28.75 -8.05
CA GLU A 169 -16.34 -28.42 -9.30
C GLU A 169 -16.97 -27.26 -10.12
N PRO A 170 -18.31 -27.22 -10.34
CA PRO A 170 -18.90 -26.11 -11.10
C PRO A 170 -18.75 -24.74 -10.41
N LEU A 171 -18.74 -24.72 -9.07
CA LEU A 171 -18.58 -23.50 -8.31
C LEU A 171 -17.12 -23.00 -8.38
N GLN A 172 -16.16 -23.91 -8.35
CA GLN A 172 -14.74 -23.59 -8.52
C GLN A 172 -14.49 -22.99 -9.91
N GLN A 173 -15.04 -23.57 -10.98
CA GLN A 173 -14.90 -23.02 -12.34
C GLN A 173 -15.43 -21.58 -12.47
N VAL A 174 -16.58 -21.29 -11.86
CA VAL A 174 -17.15 -19.93 -11.85
C VAL A 174 -16.28 -18.98 -11.03
N THR A 175 -15.82 -19.42 -9.86
CA THR A 175 -14.92 -18.63 -8.99
C THR A 175 -13.61 -18.31 -9.70
N ASP A 176 -13.02 -19.28 -10.40
CA ASP A 176 -11.79 -19.12 -11.16
C ASP A 176 -11.95 -18.18 -12.36
N TRP A 177 -13.09 -18.23 -13.04
CA TRP A 177 -13.38 -17.27 -14.11
C TRP A 177 -13.53 -15.86 -13.54
N LEU A 178 -14.22 -15.74 -12.40
CA LEU A 178 -14.49 -14.47 -11.75
C LEU A 178 -13.20 -13.83 -11.21
N THR A 179 -12.32 -14.60 -10.59
CA THR A 179 -10.99 -14.15 -10.13
C THR A 179 -10.10 -13.75 -11.29
N ARG A 180 -10.06 -14.55 -12.37
CA ARG A 180 -9.19 -14.29 -13.53
C ARG A 180 -9.62 -13.11 -14.40
N VAL A 181 -10.91 -12.85 -14.55
CA VAL A 181 -11.41 -11.82 -15.49
C VAL A 181 -11.82 -10.53 -14.77
N PRO A 182 -13.00 -10.42 -14.12
CA PRO A 182 -13.44 -9.17 -13.52
C PRO A 182 -12.66 -8.77 -12.27
N LEU A 183 -12.26 -9.72 -11.40
CA LEU A 183 -11.49 -9.39 -10.20
C LEU A 183 -10.08 -8.91 -10.55
N SER A 184 -9.40 -9.58 -11.48
CA SER A 184 -8.08 -9.14 -11.95
C SER A 184 -8.16 -7.77 -12.64
N ALA A 185 -9.20 -7.51 -13.44
CA ALA A 185 -9.44 -6.21 -14.06
C ALA A 185 -9.72 -5.13 -13.01
N GLY A 186 -10.54 -5.43 -12.00
CA GLY A 186 -10.82 -4.53 -10.87
C GLY A 186 -9.57 -4.22 -10.05
N ALA A 187 -8.76 -5.24 -9.73
CA ALA A 187 -7.49 -5.06 -9.03
C ALA A 187 -6.53 -4.16 -9.82
N ARG A 188 -6.40 -4.37 -11.14
CA ARG A 188 -5.62 -3.49 -12.01
C ARG A 188 -6.18 -2.06 -12.04
N GLY A 189 -7.50 -1.89 -12.08
CA GLY A 189 -8.15 -0.58 -11.99
C GLY A 189 -7.86 0.14 -10.67
N ILE A 190 -7.89 -0.56 -9.55
CA ILE A 190 -7.52 -0.02 -8.23
C ILE A 190 -6.04 0.37 -8.21
N LEU A 191 -5.15 -0.48 -8.73
CA LEU A 191 -3.71 -0.15 -8.82
C LEU A 191 -3.46 1.10 -9.66
N LEU A 192 -4.15 1.26 -10.79
CA LEU A 192 -4.08 2.48 -11.59
C LEU A 192 -4.61 3.70 -10.81
N GLY A 193 -5.73 3.55 -10.10
CA GLY A 193 -6.28 4.61 -9.25
C GLY A 193 -5.31 5.03 -8.14
N ILE A 194 -4.66 4.07 -7.49
CA ILE A 194 -3.63 4.32 -6.48
C ILE A 194 -2.42 5.02 -7.10
N ALA A 195 -1.93 4.56 -8.26
CA ALA A 195 -0.82 5.19 -8.97
C ALA A 195 -1.12 6.66 -9.34
N LEU A 196 -2.35 6.95 -9.78
CA LEU A 196 -2.79 8.32 -10.04
C LEU A 196 -2.90 9.15 -8.76
N ALA A 197 -3.44 8.57 -7.68
CA ALA A 197 -3.57 9.26 -6.40
C ALA A 197 -2.19 9.61 -5.79
N THR A 198 -1.23 8.69 -5.84
CA THR A 198 0.14 8.92 -5.34
C THR A 198 0.87 9.95 -6.20
N LEU A 199 0.70 9.92 -7.52
CA LEU A 199 1.23 10.93 -8.43
C LEU A 199 0.68 12.32 -8.07
N VAL A 200 -0.64 12.46 -7.95
CA VAL A 200 -1.28 13.74 -7.60
C VAL A 200 -0.80 14.25 -6.24
N THR A 201 -0.71 13.37 -5.24
CA THR A 201 -0.20 13.72 -3.90
C THR A 201 1.25 14.19 -3.98
N GLY A 202 2.12 13.46 -4.69
CA GLY A 202 3.51 13.82 -4.88
C GLY A 202 3.67 15.18 -5.58
N VAL A 203 2.86 15.44 -6.61
CA VAL A 203 2.81 16.74 -7.29
C VAL A 203 2.41 17.86 -6.33
N ARG A 204 1.33 17.68 -5.55
CA ARG A 204 0.85 18.69 -4.58
C ARG A 204 1.91 19.04 -3.53
N VAL A 205 2.64 18.04 -3.04
CA VAL A 205 3.74 18.21 -2.09
C VAL A 205 4.89 19.00 -2.72
N ILE A 206 5.33 18.64 -3.93
CA ILE A 206 6.42 19.35 -4.63
C ILE A 206 6.06 20.80 -4.92
N ILE A 207 4.83 21.08 -5.37
CA ILE A 207 4.36 22.44 -5.65
C ILE A 207 4.17 23.26 -4.35
N GLY A 208 4.18 22.61 -3.19
CA GLY A 208 4.01 23.24 -1.89
C GLY A 208 2.57 23.66 -1.62
N GLN A 209 1.58 23.02 -2.27
CA GLN A 209 0.16 23.23 -1.98
C GLN A 209 -0.19 22.64 -0.61
N ASP A 210 0.35 21.47 -0.29
CA ASP A 210 0.27 20.88 1.06
C ASP A 210 1.45 21.40 1.88
N ARG A 211 1.29 22.58 2.50
CA ARG A 211 2.28 23.12 3.44
C ARG A 211 2.29 22.27 4.71
N THR A 212 3.42 21.63 5.00
CA THR A 212 3.67 21.03 6.32
C THR A 212 3.55 22.12 7.39
N TYR A 213 2.66 21.92 8.36
CA TYR A 213 2.36 22.87 9.43
C TYR A 213 3.63 23.31 10.16
N GLY A 214 4.05 24.56 9.94
CA GLY A 214 5.27 25.13 10.51
C GLY A 214 5.22 26.63 10.72
N ASN A 215 4.02 27.23 10.88
CA ASN A 215 3.92 28.64 11.25
C ASN A 215 2.68 28.94 12.11
N GLN A 216 2.69 28.47 13.35
CA GLN A 216 1.80 29.00 14.41
C GLN A 216 2.59 29.02 15.73
N SER A 217 3.58 29.89 15.85
CA SER A 217 4.17 30.27 17.15
C SER A 217 4.78 31.67 17.08
N SER A 218 3.96 32.66 16.74
CA SER A 218 4.26 34.06 16.99
C SER A 218 2.98 34.89 16.86
N VAL A 219 2.06 34.71 17.82
CA VAL A 219 1.16 35.80 18.21
C VAL A 219 1.19 35.81 19.75
N GLU A 220 1.73 36.91 20.23
CA GLU A 220 1.83 37.51 21.56
C GLU A 220 1.09 36.85 22.73
#